data_AF-F8PXC3-F1
#
_entry.id   AF-F8PXC3-F1
#
_cell.length_a   1.000
_cell.length_b   1.000
_cell.length_c   1.000
_cell.angle_alpha   90.00
_cell.angle_beta   90.00
_cell.angle_gamma   90.00
#
_symmetry.space_group_name_H-M   'P 1'
#
loop_
_entity.id
_entity.type
_entity.pdbx_description
1 polymer ?
#
loop_
_entity_poly.entity_id
_entity_poly.type
_entity_poly.pdbx_seq_one_letter_code
_entity_poly.pdbx_strand_id
1 'polypeptide(L)'
;MTEYKEKNAYPTWADFMKTFTASFRTANIKGTASAALMKMKMERGENAVAFNSRFMLDAGKSGINNKAMIMVYQKAIRPPLLHGALTGKELLTIKDWMSTVANLDANWISANTISEGAWGTRNKERQNDCYNRHNQHLLTLHSLYF
;
A
#
# COMPACT_ATOMS: atom_id res chain seq x y z
N MET A 1 4.72 -54.55 -30.44
CA MET A 1 5.24 -53.29 -30.99
C MET A 1 4.06 -52.34 -31.12
N THR A 2 3.79 -51.50 -30.13
CA THR A 2 2.75 -50.47 -30.22
C THR A 2 3.31 -49.29 -30.98
N GLU A 3 2.79 -49.02 -32.19
CA GLU A 3 3.10 -47.79 -32.93
C GLU A 3 2.77 -46.58 -32.06
N TYR A 4 3.81 -45.87 -31.64
CA TYR A 4 3.66 -44.59 -30.96
C TYR A 4 3.26 -43.56 -32.02
N LYS A 5 1.95 -43.34 -32.20
CA LYS A 5 1.42 -42.26 -33.04
C LYS A 5 1.61 -40.93 -32.32
N GLU A 6 2.85 -40.45 -32.33
CA GLU A 6 3.17 -39.13 -31.82
C GLU A 6 2.53 -38.09 -32.73
N LYS A 7 1.49 -37.44 -32.22
CA LYS A 7 0.89 -36.26 -32.83
C LYS A 7 1.94 -35.15 -32.76
N ASN A 8 2.60 -34.85 -33.87
CA ASN A 8 3.60 -33.79 -33.96
C ASN A 8 3.03 -32.46 -33.47
N ALA A 9 3.26 -32.12 -32.20
CA ALA A 9 2.83 -30.86 -31.59
C ALA A 9 3.52 -29.65 -32.24
N TYR A 10 4.64 -29.88 -32.95
CA TYR A 10 5.41 -28.88 -33.67
C TYR A 10 5.70 -29.40 -35.10
N PRO A 11 5.11 -28.78 -36.14
CA PRO A 11 5.28 -29.23 -37.53
C PRO A 11 6.70 -29.06 -38.07
N THR A 12 7.48 -28.10 -37.54
CA THR A 12 8.85 -27.84 -37.94
C THR A 12 9.77 -27.56 -36.75
N TRP A 13 11.08 -27.72 -36.95
CA TRP A 13 12.09 -27.30 -35.96
C TRP A 13 12.01 -25.80 -35.65
N ALA A 14 11.66 -24.97 -36.64
CA ALA A 14 11.46 -23.54 -36.44
C ALA A 14 10.27 -23.26 -35.50
N ASP A 15 9.16 -23.98 -35.64
CA ASP A 15 7.98 -23.86 -34.76
C ASP A 15 8.31 -24.29 -33.32
N PHE A 16 9.10 -25.35 -33.16
CA PHE A 16 9.64 -25.75 -31.87
C PHE A 16 10.51 -24.65 -31.26
N MET A 17 11.52 -24.14 -31.98
CA MET A 17 12.44 -23.12 -31.47
C MET A 17 11.74 -21.79 -31.12
N LYS A 18 10.71 -21.43 -31.89
CA LYS A 18 9.87 -20.26 -31.59
C LYS A 18 9.12 -20.43 -30.27
N THR A 19 8.49 -21.59 -30.08
CA THR A 19 7.76 -21.90 -28.84
C THR A 19 8.67 -22.04 -27.64
N PHE A 20 9.82 -22.70 -27.82
CA PHE A 20 10.87 -22.83 -26.81
C PHE A 20 11.36 -21.46 -26.35
N THR A 21 11.77 -20.59 -27.28
CA THR A 21 12.28 -19.24 -26.96
C THR A 21 11.21 -18.39 -26.26
N ALA A 22 9.95 -18.44 -26.71
CA ALA A 22 8.84 -17.75 -26.07
C ALA A 22 8.61 -18.23 -24.62
N SER A 23 8.80 -19.53 -24.37
CA SER A 23 8.67 -20.13 -23.04
C SER A 23 9.73 -19.61 -22.08
N PHE A 24 11.01 -19.54 -22.51
CA PHE A 24 12.08 -18.96 -21.70
C PHE A 24 11.85 -17.47 -21.40
N ARG A 25 11.43 -16.68 -22.40
CA ARG A 25 11.09 -15.27 -22.18
C ARG A 25 9.98 -15.11 -21.14
N THR A 26 8.93 -15.92 -21.24
CA THR A 26 7.80 -15.90 -20.31
C THR A 26 8.22 -16.32 -18.90
N ALA A 27 9.01 -17.39 -18.77
CA ALA A 27 9.54 -17.86 -17.49
C ALA A 27 10.43 -16.80 -16.82
N ASN A 28 11.27 -16.12 -17.60
CA ASN A 28 12.13 -15.04 -17.11
C ASN A 28 11.32 -13.85 -16.58
N ILE A 29 10.24 -13.46 -17.28
CA ILE A 29 9.32 -12.40 -16.84
C ILE A 29 8.63 -12.79 -15.53
N LYS A 30 8.10 -14.02 -15.44
CA LYS A 30 7.44 -14.53 -14.23
C LYS A 30 8.39 -14.59 -13.04
N GLY A 31 9.60 -15.12 -13.24
CA GLY A 31 10.62 -15.22 -12.20
C GLY A 31 11.05 -13.86 -11.67
N THR A 32 11.31 -12.90 -12.58
CA THR A 32 11.69 -11.53 -12.21
C THR A 32 10.59 -10.83 -11.42
N ALA A 33 9.34 -10.93 -11.87
CA ALA A 33 8.20 -10.33 -11.18
C ALA A 33 7.97 -10.98 -9.80
N SER A 34 8.11 -12.30 -9.69
CA SER A 34 8.01 -13.00 -8.40
C SER A 34 9.10 -12.54 -7.42
N ALA A 35 10.34 -12.41 -7.89
CA ALA A 35 11.45 -11.91 -7.07
C ALA A 35 11.25 -10.44 -6.63
N ALA A 36 10.70 -9.59 -7.51
CA ALA A 36 10.33 -8.21 -7.17
C ALA A 36 9.28 -8.17 -6.05
N LEU A 37 8.21 -8.97 -6.17
CA LEU A 37 7.16 -9.08 -5.15
C LEU A 37 7.70 -9.53 -3.79
N MET A 38 8.59 -10.52 -3.75
CA MET A 38 9.15 -11.02 -2.48
C MET A 38 9.96 -9.95 -1.73
N LYS A 39 10.58 -9.02 -2.46
CA LYS A 39 11.37 -7.91 -1.91
C LYS A 39 10.53 -6.66 -1.68
N MET A 40 9.32 -6.61 -2.24
CA MET A 40 8.48 -5.42 -2.20
C MET A 40 8.06 -5.11 -0.76
N LYS A 41 8.19 -3.83 -0.41
CA LYS A 41 7.69 -3.24 0.82
C LYS A 41 6.95 -1.96 0.47
N MET A 42 5.92 -1.67 1.24
CA MET A 42 5.23 -0.39 1.21
C MET A 42 6.15 0.65 1.84
N GLU A 43 6.49 1.68 1.07
CA GLU A 43 7.48 2.67 1.47
C GLU A 43 6.92 3.66 2.49
N ARG A 44 7.81 4.35 3.21
CA ARG A 44 7.42 5.42 4.13
C ARG A 44 6.90 6.61 3.32
N GLY A 45 5.68 7.06 3.60
CA GLY A 45 5.04 8.14 2.83
C GLY A 45 4.32 7.68 1.56
N GLU A 46 4.51 6.43 1.12
CA GLU A 46 3.66 5.83 0.07
C GLU A 46 2.25 5.64 0.64
N ASN A 47 1.22 5.98 -0.14
CA ASN A 47 -0.16 5.69 0.21
C ASN A 47 -0.56 4.29 -0.29
N ALA A 48 -1.56 3.70 0.34
CA ALA A 48 -2.00 2.33 0.04
C ALA A 48 -2.48 2.15 -1.40
N VAL A 49 -3.08 3.15 -2.03
CA VAL A 49 -3.58 3.05 -3.42
C VAL A 49 -2.42 2.96 -4.42
N ALA A 50 -1.39 3.78 -4.24
CA ALA A 50 -0.17 3.74 -5.04
C ALA A 50 0.56 2.40 -4.87
N PHE A 51 0.71 1.97 -3.61
CA PHE A 51 1.29 0.67 -3.29
C PHE A 51 0.52 -0.48 -3.95
N ASN A 52 -0.82 -0.50 -3.84
CA ASN A 52 -1.67 -1.53 -4.44
C ASN A 52 -1.49 -1.61 -5.96
N SER A 53 -1.37 -0.46 -6.62
CA SER A 53 -1.18 -0.39 -8.08
C SER A 53 0.15 -1.02 -8.49
N ARG A 54 1.24 -0.66 -7.81
CA ARG A 54 2.57 -1.23 -8.05
C ARG A 54 2.61 -2.73 -7.73
N PHE A 55 2.01 -3.14 -6.62
CA PHE A 55 1.89 -4.53 -6.24
C PHE A 55 1.17 -5.36 -7.32
N MET A 56 0.03 -4.87 -7.83
CA MET A 56 -0.74 -5.58 -8.86
C MET A 56 0.00 -5.69 -10.20
N LEU A 57 0.86 -4.73 -10.53
CA LEU A 57 1.66 -4.74 -11.74
C LEU A 57 2.64 -5.92 -11.78
N ASP A 58 3.32 -6.21 -10.67
CA ASP A 58 4.21 -7.37 -10.58
C ASP A 58 3.44 -8.66 -10.28
N ALA A 59 2.39 -8.60 -9.46
CA ALA A 59 1.52 -9.75 -9.15
C ALA A 59 0.91 -10.36 -10.41
N GLY A 60 0.36 -9.51 -11.31
CA GLY A 60 -0.21 -9.95 -12.58
C GLY A 60 0.79 -10.63 -13.52
N LYS A 61 2.08 -10.32 -13.40
CA LYS A 61 3.15 -10.92 -14.22
C LYS A 61 3.77 -12.16 -13.59
N SER A 62 3.72 -12.27 -12.27
CA SER A 62 4.42 -13.31 -11.51
C SER A 62 3.81 -14.72 -11.66
N GLY A 63 2.52 -14.82 -11.97
CA GLY A 63 1.80 -16.09 -12.02
C GLY A 63 1.59 -16.75 -10.64
N ILE A 64 1.75 -16.02 -9.54
CA ILE A 64 1.46 -16.52 -8.19
C ILE A 64 -0.04 -16.75 -7.99
N ASN A 65 -0.40 -17.76 -7.21
CA ASN A 65 -1.79 -18.01 -6.84
C ASN A 65 -2.31 -17.01 -5.79
N ASN A 66 -3.63 -16.94 -5.61
CA ASN A 66 -4.27 -16.00 -4.70
C ASN A 66 -3.80 -16.11 -3.24
N LYS A 67 -3.57 -17.34 -2.74
CA LYS A 67 -3.10 -17.56 -1.37
C LYS A 67 -1.70 -16.98 -1.17
N ALA A 68 -0.79 -17.26 -2.09
CA ALA A 68 0.55 -16.69 -2.09
C ALA A 68 0.51 -15.17 -2.25
N MET A 69 -0.37 -14.65 -3.10
CA MET A 69 -0.55 -13.21 -3.30
C MET A 69 -0.95 -12.49 -2.00
N ILE A 70 -1.92 -13.03 -1.25
CA ILE A 70 -2.33 -12.49 0.05
C ILE A 70 -1.18 -12.52 1.05
N MET A 71 -0.45 -13.64 1.14
CA MET A 71 0.70 -13.75 2.05
C MET A 71 1.80 -12.75 1.75
N VAL A 72 2.14 -12.55 0.47
CA VAL A 72 3.16 -11.58 0.06
C VAL A 72 2.67 -10.16 0.32
N TYR A 73 1.40 -9.87 0.03
CA TYR A 73 0.78 -8.58 0.31
C TYR A 73 0.83 -8.22 1.80
N GLN A 74 0.41 -9.14 2.68
CA GLN A 74 0.47 -8.99 4.13
C GLN A 74 1.90 -8.70 4.65
N LYS A 75 2.90 -9.36 4.06
CA LYS A 75 4.32 -9.12 4.41
C LYS A 75 4.83 -7.78 3.89
N ALA A 76 4.25 -7.26 2.83
CA ALA A 76 4.72 -6.06 2.15
C ALA A 76 4.13 -4.77 2.76
N ILE A 77 2.89 -4.81 3.26
CA ILE A 77 2.24 -3.66 3.90
C ILE A 77 2.83 -3.31 5.27
N ARG A 78 2.58 -2.07 5.72
CA ARG A 78 3.09 -1.56 6.99
C ARG A 78 2.42 -2.25 8.19
N PRO A 79 3.12 -2.49 9.32
CA PRO A 79 2.56 -3.18 10.48
C PRO A 79 1.25 -2.60 11.04
N PRO A 80 1.06 -1.26 11.14
CA PRO A 80 -0.21 -0.69 11.63
C PRO A 80 -1.40 -1.03 10.73
N LEU A 81 -1.20 -1.04 9.41
CA LEU A 81 -2.24 -1.38 8.43
C LEU A 81 -2.56 -2.88 8.47
N LEU A 82 -1.53 -3.72 8.63
CA LEU A 82 -1.71 -5.16 8.82
C LEU A 82 -2.54 -5.44 10.08
N HIS A 83 -2.18 -4.82 11.20
CA HIS A 83 -2.92 -4.98 12.46
C HIS A 83 -4.37 -4.53 12.32
N GLY A 84 -4.61 -3.35 11.71
CA GLY A 84 -5.96 -2.84 11.47
C GLY A 84 -6.80 -3.79 10.61
N ALA A 85 -6.22 -4.33 9.54
CA ALA A 85 -6.91 -5.26 8.65
C ALA A 85 -7.23 -6.60 9.34
N LEU A 86 -6.34 -7.10 10.20
CA LEU A 86 -6.54 -8.34 10.96
C LEU A 86 -7.56 -8.20 12.10
N THR A 87 -7.82 -6.99 12.59
CA THR A 87 -8.81 -6.74 13.65
C THR A 87 -10.24 -6.73 13.11
N GLY A 88 -10.41 -6.67 11.80
CA GLY A 88 -11.72 -6.68 11.15
C GLY A 88 -12.26 -8.09 10.88
N LYS A 89 -13.17 -8.16 9.90
CA LYS A 89 -13.65 -9.44 9.35
C LYS A 89 -12.53 -10.18 8.62
N GLU A 90 -12.64 -11.50 8.52
CA GLU A 90 -11.75 -12.30 7.69
C GLU A 90 -11.80 -11.81 6.23
N LEU A 91 -10.61 -11.58 5.65
CA LEU A 91 -10.45 -11.08 4.28
C LEU A 91 -9.92 -12.22 3.41
N LEU A 92 -10.79 -12.78 2.58
CA LEU A 92 -10.52 -13.98 1.78
C LEU A 92 -9.89 -13.68 0.42
N THR A 93 -10.07 -12.46 -0.10
CA THR A 93 -9.58 -12.07 -1.43
C THR A 93 -8.59 -10.93 -1.37
N ILE A 94 -7.67 -10.87 -2.34
CA ILE A 94 -6.72 -9.76 -2.43
C ILE A 94 -7.42 -8.41 -2.61
N LYS A 95 -8.60 -8.39 -3.26
CA LYS A 95 -9.41 -7.18 -3.43
C LYS A 95 -9.93 -6.67 -2.09
N ASP A 96 -10.40 -7.56 -1.22
CA ASP A 96 -10.87 -7.20 0.12
C ASP A 96 -9.72 -6.65 0.97
N TRP A 97 -8.55 -7.28 0.90
CA TRP A 97 -7.31 -6.79 1.52
C TRP A 97 -6.97 -5.38 1.04
N MET A 98 -6.88 -5.18 -0.27
CA MET A 98 -6.49 -3.90 -0.86
C MET A 98 -7.47 -2.77 -0.53
N SER A 99 -8.77 -3.05 -0.57
CA SER A 99 -9.79 -2.05 -0.21
C SER A 99 -9.75 -1.72 1.28
N THR A 100 -9.62 -2.72 2.14
CA THR A 100 -9.53 -2.51 3.60
C THR A 100 -8.28 -1.71 3.97
N VAL A 101 -7.13 -2.07 3.42
CA VAL A 101 -5.87 -1.35 3.65
C VAL A 101 -5.92 0.08 3.12
N ALA A 102 -6.52 0.30 1.95
CA ALA A 102 -6.71 1.66 1.41
C ALA A 102 -7.59 2.52 2.32
N ASN A 103 -8.69 1.96 2.84
CA ASN A 103 -9.57 2.67 3.76
C ASN A 103 -8.88 2.98 5.10
N LEU A 104 -8.12 2.02 5.65
CA LEU A 104 -7.36 2.23 6.89
C LEU A 104 -6.31 3.34 6.74
N ASP A 105 -5.58 3.33 5.62
CA ASP A 105 -4.56 4.34 5.34
C ASP A 105 -5.17 5.74 5.16
N ALA A 106 -6.28 5.84 4.44
CA ALA A 106 -7.03 7.09 4.28
C ALA A 106 -7.58 7.61 5.63
N ASN A 107 -8.13 6.71 6.45
CA ASN A 107 -8.63 7.06 7.79
C ASN A 107 -7.52 7.52 8.74
N TRP A 108 -6.33 6.91 8.63
CA TRP A 108 -5.16 7.35 9.39
C TRP A 108 -4.71 8.75 8.98
N ILE A 109 -4.64 9.02 7.67
CA ILE A 109 -4.30 10.35 7.13
C ILE A 109 -5.32 11.40 7.58
N SER A 110 -6.61 11.09 7.52
CA SER A 110 -7.66 12.03 7.93
C SER A 110 -7.62 12.29 9.45
N ALA A 111 -7.45 11.25 10.27
CA ALA A 111 -7.34 11.38 11.72
C ALA A 111 -6.13 12.23 12.15
N ASN A 112 -4.97 12.04 11.51
CA ASN A 112 -3.79 12.85 11.80
C ASN A 112 -3.95 14.31 11.35
N THR A 113 -4.57 14.55 10.19
CA THR A 113 -4.87 15.92 9.72
C THR A 113 -5.84 16.63 10.69
N ILE A 114 -6.87 15.94 11.19
CA ILE A 114 -7.80 16.49 12.19
C ILE A 114 -7.08 16.80 13.49
N SER A 115 -6.22 15.89 13.95
CA SER A 115 -5.40 16.07 15.15
C SER A 115 -4.52 17.32 15.01
N GLU A 116 -3.72 17.42 13.95
CA GLU A 116 -2.84 18.57 13.70
C GLU A 116 -3.61 19.89 13.60
N GLY A 117 -4.76 19.90 12.92
CA GLY A 117 -5.66 21.06 12.86
C GLY A 117 -6.18 21.47 14.25
N ALA A 118 -6.62 20.51 15.05
CA ALA A 118 -7.11 20.76 16.41
C ALA A 118 -6.00 21.27 17.35
N TRP A 119 -4.79 20.70 17.26
CA TRP A 119 -3.61 21.18 17.99
C TRP A 119 -3.21 22.60 17.56
N GLY A 120 -3.24 22.88 16.26
CA GLY A 120 -2.96 24.20 15.71
C GLY A 120 -3.94 25.27 16.19
N THR A 121 -5.25 24.95 16.20
CA THR A 121 -6.31 25.86 16.69
C THR A 121 -6.17 26.12 18.19
N ARG A 122 -5.95 25.08 19.01
CA ARG A 122 -5.75 25.23 20.46
C ARG A 122 -4.52 26.09 20.80
N ASN A 123 -3.44 25.96 20.04
CA ASN A 123 -2.26 26.80 20.26
C ASN A 123 -2.53 28.28 19.92
N LYS A 124 -3.30 28.56 18.86
CA LYS A 124 -3.70 29.93 18.50
C LYS A 124 -4.64 30.53 19.55
N GLU A 125 -5.61 29.77 20.05
CA GLU A 125 -6.47 30.21 21.16
C GLU A 125 -5.65 30.56 22.40
N ARG A 126 -4.72 29.69 22.81
CA ARG A 126 -3.83 29.96 23.95
C ARG A 126 -2.94 31.18 23.75
N GLN A 127 -2.46 31.43 22.53
CA GLN A 127 -1.69 32.63 22.22
C GLN A 127 -2.55 33.90 22.31
N ASN A 128 -3.76 33.87 21.77
CA ASN A 128 -4.70 34.99 21.84
C ASN A 128 -5.12 35.28 23.28
N ASP A 129 -5.37 34.25 24.10
CA ASP A 129 -5.68 34.40 25.52
C ASP A 129 -4.53 35.02 26.31
N CYS A 130 -3.29 34.66 25.97
CA CYS A 130 -2.09 35.25 26.59
C CYS A 130 -1.95 36.74 26.22
N TYR A 131 -2.14 37.06 24.93
CA TYR A 131 -2.11 38.43 24.43
C TYR A 131 -3.20 39.31 25.07
N ASN A 132 -4.44 38.81 25.15
CA ASN A 132 -5.56 39.51 25.75
C ASN A 132 -5.34 39.73 27.26
N ARG A 133 -4.84 38.74 28.00
CA ARG A 133 -4.51 38.91 29.43
C ARG A 133 -3.44 39.96 29.66
N HIS A 134 -2.42 39.98 28.80
CA HIS A 134 -1.33 40.96 28.89
C HIS A 134 -1.86 42.39 28.67
N ASN A 135 -2.69 42.60 27.64
CA ASN A 135 -3.30 43.90 27.37
C ASN A 135 -4.27 44.34 28.47
N GLN A 136 -5.02 43.41 29.05
CA GLN A 136 -5.93 43.72 30.15
C GLN A 136 -5.17 44.14 31.41
N HIS A 137 -4.04 43.50 31.70
CA HIS A 137 -3.15 43.88 32.81
C HIS A 137 -2.54 45.27 32.60
N LEU A 138 -2.18 45.64 31.37
CA LEU A 138 -1.67 46.98 31.03
C LEU A 138 -2.74 48.07 31.17
N LEU A 139 -3.98 47.80 30.73
CA LEU A 139 -5.10 48.73 30.89
C LEU A 139 -5.46 48.95 32.37
N THR A 140 -5.42 47.88 33.17
CA THR A 140 -5.71 47.95 34.61
C THR A 140 -4.65 48.77 35.35
N LEU A 141 -3.37 48.59 35.01
CA LEU A 141 -2.28 49.41 35.54
C LEU A 141 -2.45 50.88 35.12
N HIS A 142 -2.77 51.14 33.85
CA HIS A 142 -2.97 52.51 33.35
C HIS A 142 -4.13 53.23 34.06
N SER A 143 -5.21 52.52 34.44
CA SER A 143 -6.34 53.08 35.21
C SER A 143 -6.07 53.32 36.69
N LEU A 144 -4.97 52.81 37.24
CA LEU A 144 -4.58 53.02 38.65
C LEU A 144 -3.64 54.22 38.83
N TYR A 145 -3.09 54.76 37.73
CA TYR A 145 -2.14 55.86 37.74
C TYR A 145 -2.71 57.17 37.14
N PHE A 146 -4.01 57.21 36.83
CA PHE A 146 -4.79 58.40 36.44
C PHE A 146 -6.11 58.42 37.22
#